data_AF-A0A1I4LIR8-F1
#
_entry.id   AF-A0A1I4LIR8-F1
#
_cell.length_a   1.000
_cell.length_b   1.000
_cell.length_c   1.000
_cell.angle_alpha   90.00
_cell.angle_beta   90.00
_cell.angle_gamma   90.00
#
_symmetry.space_group_name_H-M   'P 1'
#
loop_
_entity.id
_entity.type
_entity.pdbx_description
1 polymer ?
#
loop_
_entity_poly.entity_id
_entity_poly.type
_entity_poly.pdbx_seq_one_letter_code
_entity_poly.pdbx_strand_id
1 'polypeptide(L)'
;MLFAYTYVPHQMERMHRFINFIVYQIWCRAPKAGAFSLDLFDANPPLKEVMTSFAYGDTQAGDRFYTQVQAIYQSFSGLPRCEIAQFKRWHQGNNNLEDVCANSPRVHRARYADIALSHPKLSDQLAVFFKGLYSDSLLNLAALRDKIGDIANHYQAFVKRNKGDKCPFCGISDLLGEYHSKRDAYDHYLPKAIYPFNSINFRNLVPACHHCNSSYKTSKDPTYPPKDPAGATTRRKVFFPFAKAHSGIDIKVTLPHVNLEKMTPAEVALSFGPAGSAEQIETWKDVYGIEERYRAKLLGVDGKAWLVEVLDEWRWNEQSAGAEGKAPEKYLQDVSRHTQRSPYANSNFLKDSFLQGCKAVGLFDTVDQVVASA
;
A
#
# COMPACT_ATOMS: atom_id res chain seq x y z
N MET A 1 -1.17 -2.31 -8.35
CA MET A 1 -1.54 -0.91 -8.03
C MET A 1 -1.64 -0.19 -9.35
N LEU A 2 -2.50 0.83 -9.48
CA LEU A 2 -2.75 1.49 -10.75
C LEU A 2 -1.60 2.42 -11.17
N PHE A 3 -0.97 3.08 -10.19
CA PHE A 3 0.17 3.98 -10.39
C PHE A 3 1.10 3.96 -9.17
N ALA A 4 2.38 4.27 -9.39
CA ALA A 4 3.37 4.40 -8.32
C ALA A 4 3.32 5.80 -7.69
N TYR A 5 3.64 5.87 -6.40
CA TYR A 5 3.91 7.13 -5.73
C TYR A 5 5.31 7.66 -6.08
N THR A 6 5.45 8.98 -6.12
CA THR A 6 6.76 9.61 -5.97
C THR A 6 7.14 9.60 -4.49
N TYR A 7 8.27 8.97 -4.18
CA TYR A 7 8.84 8.97 -2.83
C TYR A 7 9.22 10.39 -2.38
N VAL A 8 8.99 10.68 -1.10
CA VAL A 8 9.29 11.98 -0.49
C VAL A 8 10.32 11.79 0.62
N PRO A 9 11.57 12.24 0.42
CA PRO A 9 12.56 12.28 1.49
C PRO A 9 12.11 13.20 2.63
N HIS A 10 12.27 12.75 3.88
CA HIS A 10 11.83 13.52 5.04
C HIS A 10 12.64 13.19 6.30
N GLN A 11 12.58 14.08 7.29
CA GLN A 11 13.28 13.90 8.57
C GLN A 11 12.90 12.60 9.28
N MET A 12 11.66 12.12 9.09
CA MET A 12 11.12 10.89 9.71
C MET A 12 11.95 9.64 9.39
N GLU A 13 12.69 9.63 8.27
CA GLU A 13 13.63 8.56 7.96
C GLU A 13 14.75 8.42 8.99
N ARG A 14 15.00 9.45 9.82
CA ARG A 14 15.94 9.37 10.93
C ARG A 14 15.55 8.29 11.94
N MET A 15 14.26 8.03 12.12
CA MET A 15 13.81 6.94 12.97
C MET A 15 14.32 5.59 12.44
N HIS A 16 14.20 5.33 11.13
CA HIS A 16 14.79 4.15 10.52
C HIS A 16 16.32 4.11 10.66
N ARG A 17 17.02 5.26 10.56
CA ARG A 17 18.47 5.33 10.83
C ARG A 17 18.83 4.98 12.28
N PHE A 18 18.02 5.40 13.25
CA PHE A 18 18.20 5.02 14.65
C PHE A 18 18.01 3.52 14.87
N ILE A 19 16.98 2.94 14.27
CA ILE A 19 16.77 1.48 14.32
C ILE A 19 17.92 0.72 13.65
N ASN A 20 18.43 1.20 12.51
CA ASN A 20 19.60 0.61 11.85
C ASN A 20 20.83 0.64 12.77
N PHE A 21 21.04 1.76 13.47
CA PHE A 21 22.13 1.86 14.44
C PHE A 21 21.94 0.87 15.60
N ILE A 22 20.74 0.77 16.17
CA ILE A 22 20.43 -0.20 17.24
C ILE A 22 20.70 -1.63 16.76
N VAL A 23 20.20 -2.01 15.58
CA VAL A 23 20.39 -3.37 15.08
C VAL A 23 21.87 -3.67 14.82
N TYR A 24 22.59 -2.81 14.10
CA TYR A 24 23.96 -3.13 13.65
C TYR A 24 25.05 -2.82 14.67
N GLN A 25 24.91 -1.72 15.42
CA GLN A 25 25.95 -1.21 16.31
C GLN A 25 25.71 -1.64 17.76
N ILE A 26 24.46 -1.91 18.15
CA ILE A 26 24.13 -2.29 19.53
C ILE A 26 23.91 -3.80 19.59
N TRP A 27 22.82 -4.32 19.01
CA TRP A 27 22.46 -5.73 19.11
C TRP A 27 23.47 -6.64 18.43
N CYS A 28 23.83 -6.38 17.17
CA CYS A 28 24.78 -7.24 16.45
C CYS A 28 26.22 -7.20 16.99
N ARG A 29 26.55 -6.28 17.90
CA ARG A 29 27.86 -6.21 18.57
C ARG A 29 27.82 -6.68 20.02
N ALA A 30 26.64 -6.97 20.55
CA ALA A 30 26.43 -7.38 21.94
C ALA A 30 27.36 -8.50 22.42
N PRO A 31 27.68 -9.56 21.63
CA PRO A 31 28.59 -10.61 22.08
C PRO A 31 30.01 -10.14 22.44
N LYS A 32 30.41 -8.93 22.04
CA LYS A 32 31.75 -8.36 22.28
C LYS A 32 31.75 -7.05 23.05
N ALA A 33 30.58 -6.46 23.32
CA ALA A 33 30.46 -5.10 23.83
C ALA A 33 30.28 -5.02 25.35
N GLY A 34 30.17 -6.16 26.04
CA GLY A 34 30.01 -6.21 27.50
C GLY A 34 28.58 -5.92 27.95
N ALA A 35 28.42 -5.31 29.12
CA ALA A 35 27.11 -4.97 29.68
C ALA A 35 26.41 -3.86 28.87
N PHE A 36 25.07 -3.86 28.90
CA PHE A 36 24.29 -2.80 28.26
C PHE A 36 24.44 -1.48 29.02
N SER A 37 24.89 -0.42 28.36
CA SER A 37 24.99 0.92 28.91
C SER A 37 24.69 2.00 27.86
N LEU A 38 24.48 3.24 28.30
CA LEU A 38 24.26 4.38 27.41
C LEU A 38 25.48 4.75 26.56
N ASP A 39 26.69 4.33 26.95
CA ASP A 39 27.93 4.59 26.19
C ASP A 39 27.98 3.82 24.87
N LEU A 40 27.20 2.73 24.76
CA LEU A 40 27.03 2.02 23.50
C LEU A 40 26.47 2.94 22.38
N PHE A 41 25.84 4.06 22.75
CA PHE A 41 25.23 5.01 21.81
C PHE A 41 26.13 6.21 21.47
N ASP A 42 27.37 6.28 21.96
CA ASP A 42 28.29 7.43 21.75
C ASP A 42 28.53 7.77 20.28
N ALA A 43 28.59 6.76 19.41
CA ALA A 43 28.76 6.95 17.97
C ALA A 43 27.52 7.53 17.27
N ASN A 44 26.41 7.76 17.99
CA ASN A 44 25.21 8.42 17.49
C ASN A 44 24.62 9.36 18.56
N PRO A 45 25.20 10.57 18.74
CA PRO A 45 24.79 11.49 19.79
C PRO A 45 23.28 11.82 19.80
N PRO A 46 22.61 12.08 18.65
CA PRO A 46 21.17 12.32 18.65
C PRO A 46 20.34 11.13 19.19
N LEU A 47 20.76 9.90 18.93
CA LEU A 47 20.11 8.71 19.50
C LEU A 47 20.49 8.53 20.97
N LYS A 48 21.74 8.82 21.37
CA LYS A 48 22.14 8.79 22.78
C LYS A 48 21.26 9.73 23.61
N GLU A 49 21.02 10.95 23.16
CA GLU A 49 20.10 11.89 23.82
C GLU A 49 18.68 11.31 24.00
N VAL A 50 18.13 10.67 22.96
CA VAL A 50 16.83 10.00 23.05
C VAL A 50 16.86 8.86 24.06
N MET A 51 17.88 8.00 24.00
CA MET A 51 18.01 6.85 24.92
C MET A 51 18.22 7.29 26.36
N THR A 52 19.00 8.34 26.61
CA THR A 52 19.18 8.96 27.93
C THR A 52 17.85 9.51 28.45
N SER A 53 17.11 10.24 27.60
CA SER A 53 15.79 10.75 27.98
C SER A 53 14.79 9.63 28.26
N PHE A 54 14.88 8.49 27.58
CA PHE A 54 14.01 7.34 27.80
C PHE A 54 14.45 6.48 28.99
N ALA A 55 15.71 6.55 29.42
CA ALA A 55 16.23 5.82 30.57
C ALA A 55 15.91 6.52 31.90
N TYR A 56 15.86 7.86 31.88
CA TYR A 56 15.73 8.69 33.09
C TYR A 56 14.48 9.58 33.09
N GLY A 57 13.67 9.52 32.05
CA GLY A 57 12.42 10.29 31.97
C GLY A 57 11.21 9.48 32.42
N ASP A 58 10.15 10.16 32.82
CA ASP A 58 8.95 9.52 33.39
C ASP A 58 7.87 9.21 32.34
N THR A 59 8.26 8.58 31.22
CA THR A 59 7.29 8.24 30.15
C THR A 59 7.20 6.75 29.91
N GLN A 60 6.01 6.18 30.08
CA GLN A 60 5.77 4.74 29.88
C GLN A 60 6.19 4.25 28.48
N ALA A 61 6.03 5.07 27.43
CA ALA A 61 6.47 4.71 26.09
C ALA A 61 8.01 4.74 25.93
N GLY A 62 8.69 5.72 26.55
CA GLY A 62 10.15 5.78 26.61
C GLY A 62 10.75 4.60 27.37
N ASP A 63 10.25 4.34 28.58
CA ASP A 63 10.68 3.22 29.42
C ASP A 63 10.55 1.88 28.70
N ARG A 64 9.39 1.65 28.06
CA ARG A 64 9.15 0.45 27.26
C ARG A 64 10.13 0.34 26.09
N PHE A 65 10.41 1.44 25.39
CA PHE A 65 11.38 1.42 24.30
C PHE A 65 12.78 1.06 24.81
N TYR A 66 13.26 1.75 25.87
CA TYR A 66 14.58 1.53 26.44
C TYR A 66 14.75 0.08 26.95
N THR A 67 13.81 -0.40 27.75
CA THR A 67 13.83 -1.76 28.31
C THR A 67 13.75 -2.84 27.23
N GLN A 68 12.98 -2.64 26.15
CA GLN A 68 12.95 -3.57 25.03
C GLN A 68 14.27 -3.60 24.25
N VAL A 69 14.92 -2.45 24.02
CA VAL A 69 16.25 -2.41 23.40
C VAL A 69 17.26 -3.19 24.25
N GLN A 70 17.24 -3.01 25.57
CA GLN A 70 18.09 -3.74 26.51
C GLN A 70 17.81 -5.24 26.50
N ALA A 71 16.54 -5.65 26.55
CA ALA A 71 16.17 -7.07 26.56
C ALA A 71 16.58 -7.80 25.27
N ILE A 72 16.45 -7.14 24.12
CA ILE A 72 16.92 -7.69 22.83
C ILE A 72 18.45 -7.74 22.80
N TYR A 73 19.14 -6.72 23.33
CA TYR A 73 20.60 -6.73 23.44
C TYR A 73 21.09 -7.94 24.25
N GLN A 74 20.44 -8.24 25.38
CA GLN A 74 20.77 -9.41 26.21
C GLN A 74 20.53 -10.74 25.48
N SER A 75 19.47 -10.84 24.66
CA SER A 75 19.27 -12.02 23.82
C SER A 75 20.36 -12.14 22.74
N PHE A 76 20.76 -11.02 22.13
CA PHE A 76 21.81 -11.00 21.12
C PHE A 76 23.21 -11.29 21.67
N SER A 77 23.50 -11.00 22.94
CA SER A 77 24.83 -11.22 23.54
C SER A 77 25.21 -12.70 23.61
N GLY A 78 24.22 -13.60 23.65
CA GLY A 78 24.41 -15.05 23.62
C GLY A 78 24.50 -15.68 22.23
N LEU A 79 24.27 -14.92 21.14
CA LEU A 79 24.19 -15.49 19.80
C LEU A 79 25.59 -15.75 19.20
N PRO A 80 25.80 -16.90 18.52
CA PRO A 80 27.03 -17.16 17.79
C PRO A 80 27.17 -16.25 16.56
N ARG A 81 28.42 -16.08 16.09
CA ARG A 81 28.74 -15.17 14.98
C ARG A 81 27.96 -15.46 13.68
N CYS A 82 27.67 -16.73 13.39
CA CYS A 82 26.90 -17.13 12.22
C CYS A 82 25.44 -16.65 12.28
N GLU A 83 24.81 -16.70 13.45
CA GLU A 83 23.45 -16.21 13.65
C GLU A 83 23.38 -14.69 13.65
N ILE A 84 24.36 -14.01 14.24
CA ILE A 84 24.50 -12.55 14.11
C ILE A 84 24.59 -12.15 12.63
N ALA A 85 25.39 -12.86 11.83
CA ALA A 85 25.47 -12.62 10.39
C ALA A 85 24.13 -12.89 9.68
N GLN A 86 23.36 -13.89 10.11
CA GLN A 86 22.03 -14.17 9.61
C GLN A 86 21.03 -13.05 9.93
N PHE A 87 21.01 -12.54 11.16
CA PHE A 87 20.16 -11.40 11.54
C PHE A 87 20.50 -10.13 10.76
N LYS A 88 21.78 -9.88 10.47
CA LYS A 88 22.18 -8.78 9.57
C LYS A 88 21.61 -8.97 8.17
N ARG A 89 21.73 -10.17 7.58
CA ARG A 89 21.15 -10.48 6.26
C ARG A 89 19.63 -10.31 6.25
N TRP A 90 18.94 -10.82 7.26
CA TRP A 90 17.49 -10.65 7.41
C TRP A 90 17.08 -9.20 7.53
N HIS A 91 17.77 -8.42 8.37
CA HIS A 91 17.49 -7.00 8.52
C HIS A 91 17.70 -6.23 7.20
N GLN A 92 18.78 -6.51 6.47
CA GLN A 92 19.05 -5.94 5.14
C GLN A 92 17.96 -6.33 4.13
N GLY A 93 17.62 -7.62 4.06
CA GLY A 93 16.64 -8.13 3.11
C GLY A 93 15.22 -7.61 3.37
N ASN A 94 14.77 -7.57 4.63
CA ASN A 94 13.45 -7.03 4.99
C ASN A 94 13.30 -5.54 4.64
N ASN A 95 14.41 -4.78 4.61
CA ASN A 95 14.45 -3.35 4.32
C ASN A 95 14.75 -3.01 2.85
N ASN A 96 15.08 -4.00 2.02
CA ASN A 96 15.25 -3.82 0.57
C ASN A 96 13.93 -4.06 -0.18
N LEU A 97 12.95 -3.18 0.04
CA LEU A 97 11.56 -3.37 -0.40
C LEU A 97 11.43 -3.55 -1.92
N GLU A 98 12.26 -2.89 -2.72
CA GLU A 98 12.20 -2.99 -4.18
C GLU A 98 12.55 -4.41 -4.65
N ASP A 99 13.67 -4.97 -4.18
CA ASP A 99 14.05 -6.34 -4.52
C ASP A 99 13.11 -7.38 -3.90
N VAL A 100 12.51 -7.08 -2.74
CA VAL A 100 11.46 -7.92 -2.15
C VAL A 100 10.24 -7.97 -3.07
N CYS A 101 9.80 -6.81 -3.55
CA CYS A 101 8.66 -6.70 -4.46
C CYS A 101 8.93 -7.38 -5.80
N ALA A 102 10.17 -7.30 -6.29
CA ALA A 102 10.64 -7.96 -7.50
C ALA A 102 10.80 -9.49 -7.34
N ASN A 103 10.53 -10.05 -6.16
CA ASN A 103 10.77 -11.45 -5.83
C ASN A 103 12.23 -11.89 -6.12
N SER A 104 13.20 -11.00 -5.89
CA SER A 104 14.61 -11.26 -6.19
C SER A 104 15.16 -12.42 -5.34
N PRO A 105 15.87 -13.41 -5.94
CA PRO A 105 16.47 -14.52 -5.18
C PRO A 105 17.62 -14.05 -4.28
N ARG A 106 18.13 -12.83 -4.48
CA ARG A 106 19.23 -12.26 -3.69
C ARG A 106 18.78 -11.78 -2.31
N VAL A 107 17.47 -11.56 -2.13
CA VAL A 107 16.93 -11.03 -0.89
C VAL A 107 16.56 -12.14 0.09
N HIS A 108 17.22 -12.09 1.24
CA HIS A 108 17.01 -12.97 2.37
C HIS A 108 16.16 -12.25 3.41
N ARG A 109 14.87 -12.56 3.47
CA ARG A 109 13.96 -12.01 4.48
C ARG A 109 13.76 -13.00 5.62
N ALA A 110 13.32 -12.47 6.76
CA ALA A 110 12.70 -13.24 7.81
C ALA A 110 11.29 -12.71 8.09
N ARG A 111 10.40 -13.62 8.46
CA ARG A 111 9.17 -13.36 9.19
C ARG A 111 9.40 -13.72 10.66
N TYR A 112 8.52 -13.25 11.55
CA TYR A 112 8.57 -13.67 12.95
C TYR A 112 8.52 -15.20 13.08
N ALA A 113 7.68 -15.87 12.28
CA ALA A 113 7.58 -17.33 12.25
C ALA A 113 8.92 -18.01 11.93
N ASP A 114 9.73 -17.44 11.02
CA ASP A 114 11.01 -18.02 10.63
C ASP A 114 12.06 -17.88 11.76
N ILE A 115 12.02 -16.77 12.52
CA ILE A 115 12.89 -16.55 13.69
C ILE A 115 12.47 -17.46 14.85
N ALA A 116 11.16 -17.63 15.05
CA ALA A 116 10.61 -18.41 16.16
C ALA A 116 10.98 -19.90 16.11
N LEU A 117 11.35 -20.43 14.94
CA LEU A 117 11.80 -21.81 14.77
C LEU A 117 13.03 -22.15 15.62
N SER A 118 13.97 -21.20 15.76
CA SER A 118 15.19 -21.39 16.55
C SER A 118 15.29 -20.47 17.76
N HIS A 119 14.62 -19.31 17.73
CA HIS A 119 14.70 -18.27 18.75
C HIS A 119 13.32 -17.72 19.14
N PRO A 120 12.43 -18.54 19.74
CA PRO A 120 11.05 -18.14 20.03
C PRO A 120 10.97 -16.90 20.94
N LYS A 121 11.74 -16.87 22.03
CA LYS A 121 11.79 -15.72 22.95
C LYS A 121 12.25 -14.44 22.26
N LEU A 122 13.28 -14.52 21.42
CA LEU A 122 13.79 -13.35 20.68
C LEU A 122 12.78 -12.90 19.62
N SER A 123 12.11 -13.84 18.95
CA SER A 123 11.02 -13.52 18.02
C SER A 123 9.92 -12.70 18.71
N ASP A 124 9.50 -13.09 19.91
CA ASP A 124 8.48 -12.37 20.68
C ASP A 124 8.96 -10.97 21.08
N GLN A 125 10.21 -10.85 21.57
CA GLN A 125 10.81 -9.55 21.88
C GLN A 125 10.86 -8.62 20.66
N LEU A 126 11.29 -9.14 19.51
CA LEU A 126 11.30 -8.41 18.24
C LEU A 126 9.89 -8.06 17.79
N ALA A 127 8.91 -8.94 18.01
CA ALA A 127 7.51 -8.68 17.65
C ALA A 127 6.94 -7.53 18.44
N VAL A 128 7.11 -7.53 19.76
CA VAL A 128 6.65 -6.43 20.63
C VAL A 128 7.33 -5.12 20.23
N PHE A 129 8.66 -5.12 20.09
CA PHE A 129 9.43 -3.93 19.76
C PHE A 129 9.03 -3.34 18.40
N PHE A 130 9.16 -4.11 17.32
CA PHE A 130 8.93 -3.59 15.97
C PHE A 130 7.47 -3.22 15.70
N LYS A 131 6.48 -3.89 16.31
CA LYS A 131 5.06 -3.53 16.17
C LYS A 131 4.72 -2.20 16.85
N GLY A 132 5.47 -1.84 17.89
CA GLY A 132 5.30 -0.61 18.68
C GLY A 132 5.99 0.64 18.10
N LEU A 133 6.92 0.47 17.15
CA LEU A 133 7.70 1.59 16.61
C LEU A 133 6.87 2.68 15.91
N TYR A 134 5.73 2.30 15.33
CA TYR A 134 4.82 3.21 14.64
C TYR A 134 3.64 3.66 15.53
N SER A 135 3.75 3.54 16.85
CA SER A 135 2.69 4.01 17.75
C SER A 135 2.76 5.52 17.94
N ASP A 136 1.61 6.18 17.94
CA ASP A 136 1.51 7.62 18.23
C ASP A 136 2.10 7.94 19.61
N SER A 137 1.93 7.06 20.60
CA SER A 137 2.49 7.21 21.95
C SER A 137 4.02 7.29 21.98
N LEU A 138 4.70 6.66 21.02
CA LEU A 138 6.17 6.73 20.91
C LEU A 138 6.58 7.90 20.02
N LEU A 139 6.00 8.00 18.82
CA LEU A 139 6.39 9.00 17.83
C LEU A 139 6.10 10.44 18.26
N ASN A 140 5.14 10.65 19.17
CA ASN A 140 4.80 11.98 19.71
C ASN A 140 5.61 12.39 20.94
N LEU A 141 6.46 11.52 21.51
CA LEU A 141 7.35 11.91 22.61
C LEU A 141 8.30 12.99 22.12
N ALA A 142 8.31 14.16 22.77
CA ALA A 142 9.08 15.33 22.34
C ALA A 142 10.56 14.99 22.11
N ALA A 143 11.18 14.27 23.07
CA ALA A 143 12.58 13.84 22.97
C ALA A 143 12.90 13.09 21.66
N LEU A 144 11.97 12.28 21.15
CA LEU A 144 12.13 11.57 19.88
C LEU A 144 11.68 12.43 18.69
N ARG A 145 10.46 12.96 18.74
CA ARG A 145 9.83 13.77 17.68
C ARG A 145 10.72 14.94 17.26
N ASP A 146 11.35 15.62 18.20
CA ASP A 146 12.20 16.77 17.89
C ASP A 146 13.47 16.36 17.10
N LYS A 147 13.88 15.09 17.17
CA LYS A 147 14.99 14.53 16.38
C LYS A 147 14.55 13.98 15.04
N ILE A 148 13.39 13.32 14.98
CA ILE A 148 12.91 12.59 13.80
C ILE A 148 11.89 13.38 12.96
N GLY A 149 11.39 14.50 13.45
CA GLY A 149 10.31 15.25 12.81
C GLY A 149 8.93 14.65 13.11
N ASP A 150 7.93 15.11 12.35
CA ASP A 150 6.53 14.82 12.59
C ASP A 150 5.88 14.09 11.40
N ILE A 151 4.96 13.17 11.72
CA ILE A 151 4.29 12.33 10.73
C ILE A 151 3.22 13.08 9.93
N ALA A 152 2.55 14.07 10.53
CA ALA A 152 1.59 14.91 9.82
C ALA A 152 2.31 15.82 8.83
N ASN A 153 3.48 16.36 9.20
CA ASN A 153 4.34 17.10 8.27
C ASN A 153 4.77 16.22 7.07
N HIS A 154 5.23 14.98 7.34
CA HIS A 154 5.54 14.03 6.27
C HIS A 154 4.34 13.81 5.34
N TYR A 155 3.14 13.58 5.90
CA TYR A 155 1.93 13.37 5.11
C TYR A 155 1.58 14.57 4.24
N GLN A 156 1.69 15.79 4.76
CA GLN A 156 1.45 17.01 3.99
C GLN A 156 2.46 17.16 2.83
N ALA A 157 3.75 16.91 3.08
CA ALA A 157 4.76 16.89 2.02
C ALA A 157 4.47 15.79 0.97
N PHE A 158 4.00 14.62 1.43
CA PHE A 158 3.65 13.49 0.59
C PHE A 158 2.51 13.80 -0.37
N VAL A 159 1.36 14.27 0.14
CA VAL A 159 0.17 14.53 -0.69
C VAL A 159 0.41 15.67 -1.67
N LYS A 160 1.13 16.73 -1.24
CA LYS A 160 1.54 17.84 -2.10
C LYS A 160 2.41 17.36 -3.27
N ARG A 161 3.38 16.48 -3.01
CA ARG A 161 4.30 15.97 -4.04
C ARG A 161 3.62 15.02 -5.02
N ASN A 162 2.69 14.20 -4.53
CA ASN A 162 2.01 13.19 -5.32
C ASN A 162 0.79 13.73 -6.06
N LYS A 163 0.31 14.94 -5.72
CA LYS A 163 -0.89 15.58 -6.31
C LYS A 163 -2.10 14.63 -6.35
N GLY A 164 -2.09 13.65 -5.47
CA GLY A 164 -2.89 12.44 -5.57
C GLY A 164 -3.99 12.48 -4.54
N ASP A 165 -5.18 12.83 -5.00
CA ASP A 165 -6.44 12.68 -4.29
C ASP A 165 -7.03 11.29 -4.47
N LYS A 166 -6.49 10.42 -5.34
CA LYS A 166 -6.98 9.05 -5.55
C LYS A 166 -6.08 8.00 -4.93
N CYS A 167 -6.69 6.98 -4.35
CA CYS A 167 -5.98 5.83 -3.81
C CYS A 167 -5.41 4.96 -4.95
N PRO A 168 -4.08 4.79 -5.08
CA PRO A 168 -3.49 4.03 -6.19
C PRO A 168 -3.78 2.54 -6.14
N PHE A 169 -4.22 2.03 -4.99
CA PHE A 169 -4.55 0.62 -4.84
C PHE A 169 -5.88 0.27 -5.47
N CYS A 170 -6.86 1.18 -5.51
CA CYS A 170 -8.17 0.85 -6.10
C CYS A 170 -8.61 1.80 -7.21
N GLY A 171 -8.15 3.05 -7.21
CA GLY A 171 -8.65 4.10 -8.11
C GLY A 171 -10.09 4.55 -7.85
N ILE A 172 -10.78 3.94 -6.87
CA ILE A 172 -12.18 4.23 -6.53
C ILE A 172 -12.24 5.36 -5.48
N SER A 173 -11.65 5.11 -4.32
CA SER A 173 -11.72 6.02 -3.17
C SER A 173 -10.68 7.13 -3.27
N ASP A 174 -11.06 8.27 -2.72
CA ASP A 174 -10.12 9.36 -2.51
C ASP A 174 -9.16 9.09 -1.34
N LEU A 175 -8.05 9.82 -1.35
CA LEU A 175 -7.15 10.06 -0.24
C LEU A 175 -7.36 11.49 0.25
N LEU A 176 -7.16 11.70 1.54
CA LEU A 176 -7.20 13.02 2.16
C LEU A 176 -6.01 13.85 1.65
N GLY A 177 -6.26 14.74 0.69
CA GLY A 177 -5.26 15.59 0.04
C GLY A 177 -4.79 16.79 0.89
N GLU A 178 -4.05 17.70 0.25
CA GLU A 178 -3.38 18.85 0.92
C GLU A 178 -4.30 19.82 1.67
N TYR A 179 -5.58 19.87 1.28
CA TYR A 179 -6.58 20.74 1.90
C TYR A 179 -7.31 20.09 3.08
N HIS A 180 -6.87 18.90 3.53
CA HIS A 180 -7.42 18.24 4.71
C HIS A 180 -6.52 18.41 5.94
N SER A 181 -7.15 18.64 7.10
CA SER A 181 -6.46 18.67 8.41
C SER A 181 -6.18 17.27 8.97
N LYS A 182 -6.81 16.24 8.41
CA LYS A 182 -6.65 14.83 8.78
C LYS A 182 -5.82 14.11 7.71
N ARG A 183 -5.31 12.93 8.05
CA ARG A 183 -4.52 12.07 7.17
C ARG A 183 -5.10 10.68 7.07
N ASP A 184 -4.94 10.03 5.93
CA ASP A 184 -5.13 8.59 5.83
C ASP A 184 -4.09 7.84 6.67
N ALA A 185 -4.44 6.60 7.02
CA ALA A 185 -3.49 5.69 7.63
C ALA A 185 -2.41 5.28 6.62
N TYR A 186 -1.19 5.09 7.12
CA TYR A 186 -0.14 4.45 6.33
C TYR A 186 -0.32 2.94 6.45
N ASP A 187 -0.60 2.30 5.32
CA ASP A 187 -0.53 0.87 5.20
C ASP A 187 0.93 0.42 5.36
N HIS A 188 1.12 -0.66 6.11
CA HIS A 188 2.41 -1.35 6.15
C HIS A 188 2.41 -2.36 5.01
N TYR A 189 3.03 -1.98 3.90
CA TYR A 189 2.93 -2.70 2.63
C TYR A 189 3.28 -4.18 2.81
N LEU A 190 4.44 -4.43 3.39
CA LEU A 190 4.76 -5.66 4.10
C LEU A 190 4.23 -5.54 5.54
N PRO A 191 3.27 -6.38 5.95
CA PRO A 191 2.60 -6.20 7.24
C PRO A 191 3.56 -6.33 8.42
N LYS A 192 3.56 -5.34 9.32
CA LYS A 192 4.30 -5.39 10.59
C LYS A 192 3.87 -6.55 11.51
N ALA A 193 2.73 -7.17 11.24
CA ALA A 193 2.29 -8.36 11.96
C ALA A 193 3.13 -9.60 11.61
N ILE A 194 3.72 -9.62 10.40
CA ILE A 194 4.42 -10.76 9.82
C ILE A 194 5.93 -10.51 9.76
N TYR A 195 6.33 -9.30 9.35
CA TYR A 195 7.72 -8.97 9.07
C TYR A 195 8.34 -8.14 10.19
N PRO A 196 9.46 -8.60 10.79
CA PRO A 196 10.34 -7.74 11.57
C PRO A 196 11.08 -6.73 10.69
N PHE A 197 11.75 -5.78 11.35
CA PHE A 197 12.77 -4.89 10.77
C PHE A 197 12.31 -3.77 9.84
N ASN A 198 11.11 -3.83 9.24
CA ASN A 198 10.66 -2.85 8.24
C ASN A 198 9.44 -2.00 8.64
N SER A 199 9.01 -2.07 9.91
CA SER A 199 7.81 -1.39 10.39
C SER A 199 7.90 0.15 10.41
N ILE A 200 9.12 0.70 10.42
CA ILE A 200 9.35 2.16 10.40
C ILE A 200 10.09 2.62 9.14
N ASN A 201 10.27 1.72 8.17
CA ASN A 201 10.86 2.04 6.89
C ASN A 201 9.80 2.74 6.03
N PHE A 202 10.00 4.01 5.68
CA PHE A 202 9.05 4.80 4.89
C PHE A 202 8.89 4.30 3.45
N ARG A 203 9.77 3.42 2.97
CA ARG A 203 9.54 2.67 1.71
C ARG A 203 8.55 1.52 1.86
N ASN A 204 8.19 1.15 3.09
CA ASN A 204 7.20 0.15 3.45
C ASN A 204 5.90 0.78 4.01
N LEU A 205 5.89 2.10 4.23
CA LEU A 205 4.75 2.83 4.78
C LEU A 205 4.13 3.66 3.67
N VAL A 206 2.91 3.32 3.27
CA VAL A 206 2.26 3.94 2.10
C VAL A 206 0.87 4.44 2.46
N PRO A 207 0.52 5.71 2.19
CA PRO A 207 -0.85 6.17 2.32
C PRO A 207 -1.80 5.30 1.49
N ALA A 208 -2.91 4.90 2.09
CA ALA A 208 -3.93 4.06 1.47
C ALA A 208 -5.30 4.41 2.02
N CYS A 209 -6.33 4.40 1.19
CA CYS A 209 -7.69 4.63 1.67
C CYS A 209 -8.11 3.55 2.67
N HIS A 210 -9.07 3.90 3.54
CA HIS A 210 -9.58 2.99 4.58
C HIS A 210 -9.97 1.62 4.04
N HIS A 211 -10.71 1.54 2.93
CA HIS A 211 -11.14 0.26 2.37
C HIS A 211 -9.95 -0.62 1.94
N CYS A 212 -8.99 -0.06 1.21
CA CYS A 212 -7.83 -0.82 0.75
C CYS A 212 -6.99 -1.34 1.93
N ASN A 213 -6.74 -0.49 2.93
CA ASN A 213 -5.90 -0.84 4.07
C ASN A 213 -6.63 -1.74 5.08
N SER A 214 -7.79 -1.30 5.56
CA SER A 214 -8.47 -1.86 6.73
C SER A 214 -9.56 -2.87 6.41
N SER A 215 -10.13 -2.86 5.20
CA SER A 215 -11.17 -3.84 4.82
C SER A 215 -10.60 -5.00 3.99
N TYR A 216 -9.79 -4.69 2.95
CA TYR A 216 -9.35 -5.70 1.98
C TYR A 216 -7.96 -6.28 2.29
N LYS A 217 -6.93 -5.42 2.40
CA LYS A 217 -5.55 -5.89 2.61
C LYS A 217 -5.35 -6.42 4.02
N THR A 218 -5.74 -5.66 5.04
CA THR A 218 -5.52 -5.98 6.45
C THR A 218 -4.06 -6.40 6.72
N SER A 219 -3.83 -7.65 7.13
CA SER A 219 -2.52 -8.26 7.36
C SER A 219 -2.14 -9.28 6.29
N LYS A 220 -2.84 -9.35 5.15
CA LYS A 220 -2.45 -10.21 4.01
C LYS A 220 -1.01 -9.91 3.60
N ASP A 221 -0.23 -10.97 3.40
CA ASP A 221 1.13 -10.87 2.89
C ASP A 221 1.09 -10.72 1.36
N PRO A 222 1.49 -9.58 0.79
CA PRO A 222 1.48 -9.45 -0.65
C PRO A 222 2.51 -10.36 -1.34
N THR A 223 3.55 -10.81 -0.62
CA THR A 223 4.63 -11.58 -1.25
C THR A 223 4.42 -13.08 -1.26
N TYR A 224 3.30 -13.56 -0.72
CA TYR A 224 2.88 -14.95 -0.79
C TYR A 224 1.41 -15.03 -1.21
N PRO A 225 1.01 -16.06 -1.96
CA PRO A 225 -0.41 -16.34 -2.16
C PRO A 225 -1.09 -16.63 -0.80
N PRO A 226 -2.42 -16.52 -0.72
CA PRO A 226 -3.19 -17.08 0.38
C PRO A 226 -2.76 -18.54 0.60
N LYS A 227 -2.72 -19.00 1.85
CA LYS A 227 -2.26 -20.36 2.17
C LYS A 227 -3.04 -21.38 1.34
N ASP A 228 -2.34 -22.06 0.44
CA ASP A 228 -2.84 -23.25 -0.24
C ASP A 228 -3.00 -24.39 0.78
N PRO A 229 -4.16 -25.08 0.83
CA PRO A 229 -4.34 -26.30 1.61
C PRO A 229 -3.22 -27.34 1.44
N ALA A 230 -2.58 -27.40 0.26
CA ALA A 230 -1.47 -28.31 -0.05
C ALA A 230 -0.11 -27.88 0.52
N GLY A 231 -0.01 -26.71 1.18
CA GLY A 231 1.15 -26.28 1.96
C GLY A 231 2.33 -25.69 1.16
N ALA A 232 2.29 -25.72 -0.17
CA ALA A 232 3.29 -25.06 -1.00
C ALA A 232 3.07 -23.53 -0.97
N THR A 233 4.04 -22.77 -0.45
CA THR A 233 4.00 -21.30 -0.52
C THR A 233 5.22 -20.78 -1.28
N THR A 234 5.03 -20.51 -2.57
CA THR A 234 6.03 -19.85 -3.39
C THR A 234 5.89 -18.34 -3.26
N ARG A 235 7.01 -17.64 -3.14
CA ARG A 235 7.02 -16.18 -3.20
C ARG A 235 6.53 -15.71 -4.57
N ARG A 236 5.82 -14.59 -4.58
CA ARG A 236 5.32 -13.95 -5.80
C ARG A 236 5.75 -12.49 -5.91
N LYS A 237 5.78 -11.96 -7.13
CA LYS A 237 6.03 -10.54 -7.39
C LYS A 237 4.86 -9.67 -6.99
N VAL A 238 5.18 -8.44 -6.63
CA VAL A 238 4.23 -7.39 -6.28
C VAL A 238 4.74 -6.05 -6.81
N PHE A 239 3.84 -5.12 -7.11
CA PHE A 239 4.24 -3.76 -7.50
C PHE A 239 4.96 -3.06 -6.34
N PHE A 240 6.14 -2.49 -6.60
CA PHE A 240 6.80 -1.65 -5.61
C PHE A 240 6.13 -0.26 -5.57
N PRO A 241 5.62 0.22 -4.41
CA PRO A 241 4.85 1.47 -4.34
C PRO A 241 5.59 2.72 -4.80
N PHE A 242 6.92 2.69 -4.79
CA PHE A 242 7.79 3.81 -5.17
C PHE A 242 8.65 3.49 -6.40
N ALA A 243 8.18 2.59 -7.26
CA ALA A 243 8.88 2.25 -8.50
C ALA A 243 9.11 3.50 -9.37
N LYS A 244 10.32 3.63 -9.91
CA LYS A 244 10.68 4.75 -10.81
C LYS A 244 9.87 4.74 -12.11
N ALA A 245 9.52 3.56 -12.58
CA ALA A 245 8.69 3.35 -13.75
C ALA A 245 7.51 2.44 -13.37
N HIS A 246 6.31 2.83 -13.79
CA HIS A 246 5.10 2.05 -13.64
C HIS A 246 4.37 2.06 -14.98
N SER A 247 4.16 0.89 -15.59
CA SER A 247 3.59 0.76 -16.93
C SER A 247 2.10 1.13 -17.03
N GLY A 248 1.46 1.44 -15.90
CA GLY A 248 0.01 1.50 -15.81
C GLY A 248 -0.60 0.10 -15.81
N ILE A 249 -1.90 0.03 -15.56
CA ILE A 249 -2.70 -1.18 -15.70
C ILE A 249 -3.81 -0.88 -16.69
N ASP A 250 -3.89 -1.67 -17.76
CA ASP A 250 -4.98 -1.63 -18.71
C ASP A 250 -6.12 -2.49 -18.17
N ILE A 251 -7.35 -1.98 -18.23
CA ILE A 251 -8.53 -2.69 -17.77
C ILE A 251 -9.53 -2.70 -18.90
N LYS A 252 -9.99 -3.90 -19.29
CA LYS A 252 -11.05 -4.06 -20.27
C LYS A 252 -12.22 -4.82 -19.65
N VAL A 253 -13.36 -4.15 -19.62
CA VAL A 253 -14.68 -4.67 -19.27
C VAL A 253 -15.32 -5.27 -20.52
N THR A 254 -15.84 -6.48 -20.41
CA THR A 254 -16.64 -7.13 -21.45
C THR A 254 -17.96 -7.59 -20.83
N LEU A 255 -19.06 -7.25 -21.51
CA LEU A 255 -20.41 -7.54 -21.08
C LEU A 255 -21.01 -8.60 -22.02
N PRO A 256 -21.84 -9.54 -21.54
CA PRO A 256 -22.42 -10.57 -22.38
C PRO A 256 -23.69 -10.13 -23.12
N HIS A 257 -24.40 -9.10 -22.64
CA HIS A 257 -25.67 -8.64 -23.21
C HIS A 257 -26.05 -7.22 -22.77
N VAL A 258 -27.07 -6.63 -23.41
CA VAL A 258 -27.56 -5.27 -23.16
C VAL A 258 -28.35 -5.09 -21.87
N ASN A 259 -28.97 -6.15 -21.31
CA ASN A 259 -29.82 -6.02 -20.13
C ASN A 259 -28.98 -5.92 -18.84
N LEU A 260 -28.56 -4.71 -18.49
CA LEU A 260 -27.67 -4.48 -17.34
C LEU A 260 -28.38 -4.63 -15.99
N GLU A 261 -29.69 -4.42 -15.92
CA GLU A 261 -30.46 -4.57 -14.67
C GLU A 261 -30.51 -6.01 -14.18
N LYS A 262 -30.54 -6.97 -15.10
CA LYS A 262 -30.54 -8.41 -14.79
C LYS A 262 -29.14 -9.00 -14.68
N MET A 263 -28.11 -8.19 -14.93
CA MET A 263 -26.72 -8.66 -14.95
C MET A 263 -26.22 -8.89 -13.53
N THR A 264 -25.56 -10.02 -13.33
CA THR A 264 -24.90 -10.36 -12.06
C THR A 264 -23.41 -10.02 -12.11
N PRO A 265 -22.74 -9.81 -10.96
CA PRO A 265 -21.30 -9.55 -10.93
C PRO A 265 -20.45 -10.60 -11.65
N ALA A 266 -20.84 -11.87 -11.60
CA ALA A 266 -20.10 -12.98 -12.21
C ALA A 266 -20.07 -12.91 -13.76
N GLU A 267 -21.09 -12.29 -14.36
CA GLU A 267 -21.22 -12.14 -15.80
C GLU A 267 -20.33 -11.03 -16.37
N VAL A 268 -19.92 -10.07 -15.53
CA VAL A 268 -19.02 -8.99 -15.94
C VAL A 268 -17.58 -9.50 -16.00
N ALA A 269 -17.11 -9.72 -17.22
CA ALA A 269 -15.74 -10.15 -17.49
C ALA A 269 -14.78 -8.95 -17.41
N LEU A 270 -13.74 -9.09 -16.60
CA LEU A 270 -12.66 -8.13 -16.46
C LEU A 270 -11.36 -8.76 -16.95
N SER A 271 -10.68 -8.06 -17.85
CA SER A 271 -9.34 -8.43 -18.32
C SER A 271 -8.35 -7.32 -17.99
N PHE A 272 -7.13 -7.71 -17.65
CA PHE A 272 -6.12 -6.82 -17.11
C PHE A 272 -4.80 -6.97 -17.87
N GLY A 273 -4.15 -5.85 -18.15
CA GLY A 273 -2.84 -5.78 -18.78
C GLY A 273 -1.90 -4.80 -18.07
N PRO A 274 -0.63 -4.72 -18.49
CA PRO A 274 -0.01 -5.48 -19.59
C PRO A 274 0.44 -6.89 -19.14
N ALA A 275 0.58 -7.81 -20.10
CA ALA A 275 1.00 -9.20 -19.85
C ALA A 275 2.37 -9.32 -19.15
N GLY A 276 3.29 -8.37 -19.40
CA GLY A 276 4.60 -8.32 -18.74
C GLY A 276 4.54 -8.09 -17.22
N SER A 277 3.38 -7.68 -16.69
CA SER A 277 3.14 -7.44 -15.26
C SER A 277 2.08 -8.40 -14.68
N ALA A 278 1.76 -9.50 -15.36
CA ALA A 278 0.67 -10.41 -14.98
C ALA A 278 0.76 -10.89 -13.52
N GLU A 279 1.94 -11.31 -13.06
CA GLU A 279 2.12 -11.79 -11.68
C GLU A 279 1.83 -10.69 -10.63
N GLN A 280 2.31 -9.46 -10.87
CA GLN A 280 2.02 -8.33 -9.98
C GLN A 280 0.55 -7.90 -10.03
N ILE A 281 -0.10 -8.02 -11.19
CA ILE A 281 -1.53 -7.76 -11.36
C ILE A 281 -2.35 -8.78 -10.56
N GLU A 282 -2.06 -10.07 -10.66
CA GLU A 282 -2.74 -11.11 -9.87
C GLU A 282 -2.58 -10.86 -8.36
N THR A 283 -1.36 -10.56 -7.90
CA THR A 283 -1.12 -10.17 -6.50
C THR A 283 -1.94 -8.95 -6.10
N TRP A 284 -2.00 -7.92 -6.94
CA TRP A 284 -2.77 -6.71 -6.68
C TRP A 284 -4.27 -6.98 -6.58
N LYS A 285 -4.82 -7.82 -7.47
CA LYS A 285 -6.24 -8.21 -7.45
C LYS A 285 -6.60 -8.96 -6.18
N ASP A 286 -5.80 -9.94 -5.79
CA ASP A 286 -5.99 -10.74 -4.57
C ASP A 286 -5.90 -9.90 -3.29
N VAL A 287 -4.84 -9.09 -3.16
CA VAL A 287 -4.61 -8.31 -1.94
C VAL A 287 -5.73 -7.29 -1.70
N TYR A 288 -6.23 -6.63 -2.76
CA TYR A 288 -7.15 -5.51 -2.64
C TYR A 288 -8.59 -5.78 -3.10
N GLY A 289 -8.91 -7.03 -3.45
CA GLY A 289 -10.25 -7.47 -3.87
C GLY A 289 -10.74 -6.75 -5.13
N ILE A 290 -9.85 -6.53 -6.10
CA ILE A 290 -10.10 -5.58 -7.19
C ILE A 290 -11.27 -5.98 -8.07
N GLU A 291 -11.36 -7.25 -8.48
CA GLU A 291 -12.39 -7.65 -9.42
C GLU A 291 -13.79 -7.55 -8.82
N GLU A 292 -13.97 -8.01 -7.57
CA GLU A 292 -15.21 -7.86 -6.81
C GLU A 292 -15.64 -6.39 -6.76
N ARG A 293 -14.73 -5.51 -6.35
CA ARG A 293 -15.00 -4.08 -6.19
C ARG A 293 -15.32 -3.39 -7.50
N TYR A 294 -14.65 -3.76 -8.59
CA TYR A 294 -14.92 -3.19 -9.90
C TYR A 294 -16.28 -3.67 -10.41
N ARG A 295 -16.59 -4.96 -10.34
CA ARG A 295 -17.92 -5.48 -10.70
C ARG A 295 -19.04 -4.79 -9.90
N ALA A 296 -18.86 -4.64 -8.59
CA ALA A 296 -19.81 -3.95 -7.73
C ALA A 296 -20.01 -2.48 -8.11
N LYS A 297 -18.93 -1.76 -8.49
CA LYS A 297 -19.02 -0.38 -8.95
C LYS A 297 -19.73 -0.25 -10.30
N LEU A 298 -19.42 -1.15 -11.24
CA LEU A 298 -20.00 -1.19 -12.58
C LEU A 298 -21.50 -1.47 -12.58
N LEU A 299 -21.97 -2.35 -11.70
CA LEU A 299 -23.40 -2.69 -11.58
C LEU A 299 -24.14 -1.83 -10.54
N GLY A 300 -23.40 -1.00 -9.82
CA GLY A 300 -23.92 -0.11 -8.78
C GLY A 300 -24.41 1.24 -9.31
N VAL A 301 -24.60 2.17 -8.38
CA VAL A 301 -25.12 3.53 -8.67
C VAL A 301 -24.23 4.28 -9.67
N ASP A 302 -22.90 4.13 -9.57
CA ASP A 302 -21.97 4.82 -10.48
C ASP A 302 -22.15 4.37 -11.94
N GLY A 303 -22.16 3.06 -12.21
CA GLY A 303 -22.34 2.56 -13.56
C GLY A 303 -23.67 2.96 -14.18
N LYS A 304 -24.75 2.93 -13.39
CA LYS A 304 -26.07 3.44 -13.79
C LYS A 304 -26.02 4.94 -14.13
N ALA A 305 -25.40 5.75 -13.29
CA ALA A 305 -25.26 7.19 -13.53
C ALA A 305 -24.48 7.47 -14.83
N TRP A 306 -23.40 6.73 -15.09
CA TRP A 306 -22.62 6.89 -16.32
C TRP A 306 -23.42 6.57 -17.58
N LEU A 307 -24.35 5.61 -17.52
CA LEU A 307 -25.24 5.30 -18.64
C LEU A 307 -26.27 6.40 -18.85
N VAL A 308 -26.91 6.85 -17.76
CA VAL A 308 -27.88 7.96 -17.81
C VAL A 308 -27.26 9.19 -18.45
N GLU A 309 -26.01 9.54 -18.11
CA GLU A 309 -25.31 10.66 -18.75
C GLU A 309 -25.21 10.51 -20.29
N VAL A 310 -24.91 9.32 -20.81
CA VAL A 310 -24.85 9.07 -22.27
C VAL A 310 -26.24 9.19 -22.89
N LEU A 311 -27.24 8.61 -22.24
CA LEU A 311 -28.61 8.54 -22.77
C LEU A 311 -29.32 9.90 -22.74
N ASP A 312 -29.06 10.71 -21.72
CA ASP A 312 -29.60 12.06 -21.61
C ASP A 312 -29.02 12.97 -22.70
N GLU A 313 -27.70 12.93 -22.89
CA GLU A 313 -27.03 13.66 -23.97
C GLU A 313 -27.54 13.21 -25.35
N TRP A 314 -27.77 11.91 -25.54
CA TRP A 314 -28.33 11.40 -26.79
C TRP A 314 -29.77 11.87 -27.00
N ARG A 315 -30.62 11.77 -25.98
CA ARG A 315 -32.02 12.22 -26.05
C ARG A 315 -32.13 13.70 -26.40
N TRP A 316 -31.32 14.56 -25.78
CA TRP A 316 -31.28 15.98 -26.13
C TRP A 316 -30.81 16.21 -27.56
N ASN A 317 -29.86 15.41 -28.05
CA ASN A 317 -29.41 15.47 -29.43
C ASN A 317 -30.54 15.18 -30.43
N GLU A 318 -31.30 14.11 -30.20
CA GLU A 318 -32.44 13.75 -31.06
C GLU A 318 -33.55 14.80 -30.99
N GLN A 319 -33.97 15.20 -29.79
CA GLN A 319 -35.09 16.13 -29.59
C GLN A 319 -34.82 17.54 -30.13
N SER A 320 -33.55 17.97 -30.12
CA SER A 320 -33.13 19.28 -30.61
C SER A 320 -32.67 19.27 -32.07
N ALA A 321 -32.84 18.15 -32.79
CA ALA A 321 -32.31 17.95 -34.14
C ALA A 321 -30.80 18.28 -34.26
N GLY A 322 -30.04 17.93 -33.22
CA GLY A 322 -28.59 18.09 -33.14
C GLY A 322 -28.11 19.44 -32.61
N ALA A 323 -28.99 20.36 -32.22
CA ALA A 323 -28.61 21.68 -31.68
C ALA A 323 -28.06 21.62 -30.24
N GLU A 324 -28.49 20.63 -29.46
CA GLU A 324 -28.08 20.36 -28.07
C GLU A 324 -27.65 18.89 -27.90
N GLY A 325 -27.06 18.54 -26.76
CA GLY A 325 -26.63 17.17 -26.47
C GLY A 325 -25.57 16.60 -27.43
N LYS A 326 -25.40 15.27 -27.39
CA LYS A 326 -24.41 14.54 -28.20
C LYS A 326 -24.91 13.16 -28.58
N ALA A 327 -24.66 12.76 -29.83
CA ALA A 327 -24.76 11.35 -30.20
C ALA A 327 -23.81 10.47 -29.33
N PRO A 328 -24.18 9.21 -29.03
CA PRO A 328 -23.41 8.34 -28.14
C PRO A 328 -21.93 8.24 -28.53
N GLU A 329 -21.64 8.06 -29.82
CA GLU A 329 -20.27 7.96 -30.33
C GLU A 329 -19.41 9.17 -29.96
N LYS A 330 -19.98 10.38 -30.07
CA LYS A 330 -19.28 11.62 -29.76
C LYS A 330 -19.01 11.75 -28.26
N TYR A 331 -19.98 11.38 -27.43
CA TYR A 331 -19.83 11.36 -25.99
C TYR A 331 -18.73 10.38 -25.55
N LEU A 332 -18.75 9.15 -26.08
CA LEU A 332 -17.75 8.12 -25.79
C LEU A 332 -16.34 8.57 -26.16
N GLN A 333 -16.16 9.20 -27.32
CA GLN A 333 -14.87 9.79 -27.72
C GLN A 333 -14.37 10.86 -26.73
N ASP A 334 -15.27 11.72 -26.23
CA ASP A 334 -14.92 12.71 -25.22
C ASP A 334 -14.49 12.05 -23.90
N VAL A 335 -15.19 10.99 -23.46
CA VAL A 335 -14.82 10.18 -22.28
C VAL A 335 -13.44 9.55 -22.47
N SER A 336 -13.16 8.91 -23.61
CA SER A 336 -11.86 8.30 -23.87
C SER A 336 -10.74 9.33 -23.86
N ARG A 337 -10.96 10.51 -24.46
CA ARG A 337 -9.99 11.63 -24.44
C ARG A 337 -9.75 12.16 -23.03
N HIS A 338 -10.79 12.28 -22.21
CA HIS A 338 -10.64 12.69 -20.81
C HIS A 338 -9.90 11.63 -19.99
N THR A 339 -10.17 10.36 -20.23
CA THR A 339 -9.51 9.22 -19.58
C THR A 339 -8.00 9.22 -19.86
N GLN A 340 -7.57 9.51 -21.08
CA GLN A 340 -6.15 9.64 -21.43
C GLN A 340 -5.44 10.76 -20.64
N ARG A 341 -6.15 11.84 -20.31
CA ARG A 341 -5.59 12.99 -19.57
C ARG A 341 -5.66 12.81 -18.05
N SER A 342 -6.71 12.16 -17.57
CA SER A 342 -7.01 12.05 -16.14
C SER A 342 -7.73 10.73 -15.86
N PRO A 343 -7.01 9.59 -15.94
CA PRO A 343 -7.62 8.26 -15.88
C PRO A 343 -8.28 7.98 -14.54
N TYR A 344 -7.78 8.53 -13.44
CA TYR A 344 -8.29 8.21 -12.10
C TYR A 344 -9.37 9.20 -11.60
N ALA A 345 -9.48 10.37 -12.23
CA ALA A 345 -10.55 11.32 -11.94
C ALA A 345 -11.89 10.65 -12.26
N ASN A 346 -12.86 10.72 -11.34
CA ASN A 346 -14.19 10.11 -11.48
C ASN A 346 -14.17 8.63 -11.93
N SER A 347 -13.10 7.89 -11.61
CA SER A 347 -12.90 6.51 -12.09
C SER A 347 -12.96 6.36 -13.62
N ASN A 348 -12.50 7.36 -14.37
CA ASN A 348 -12.51 7.39 -15.84
C ASN A 348 -11.92 6.12 -16.47
N PHE A 349 -10.85 5.55 -15.90
CA PHE A 349 -10.21 4.32 -16.33
C PHE A 349 -11.19 3.13 -16.39
N LEU A 350 -12.19 3.12 -15.50
CA LEU A 350 -13.21 2.08 -15.43
C LEU A 350 -14.47 2.50 -16.19
N LYS A 351 -14.88 3.78 -16.10
CA LYS A 351 -16.02 4.35 -16.84
C LYS A 351 -15.86 4.17 -18.34
N ASP A 352 -14.72 4.58 -18.89
CA ASP A 352 -14.44 4.48 -20.33
C ASP A 352 -14.55 3.03 -20.79
N SER A 353 -13.84 2.11 -20.13
CA SER A 353 -13.91 0.71 -20.52
C SER A 353 -15.30 0.10 -20.37
N PHE A 354 -16.08 0.50 -19.36
CA PHE A 354 -17.44 0.02 -19.18
C PHE A 354 -18.36 0.48 -20.32
N LEU A 355 -18.33 1.77 -20.65
CA LEU A 355 -19.16 2.32 -21.71
C LEU A 355 -18.78 1.77 -23.09
N GLN A 356 -17.50 1.50 -23.34
CA GLN A 356 -17.07 0.76 -24.53
C GLN A 356 -17.61 -0.68 -24.53
N GLY A 357 -17.68 -1.33 -23.37
CA GLY A 357 -18.35 -2.62 -23.20
C GLY A 357 -19.85 -2.57 -23.53
N CYS A 358 -20.56 -1.53 -23.07
CA CYS A 358 -21.97 -1.30 -23.40
C CYS A 358 -22.18 -1.10 -24.92
N LYS A 359 -21.34 -0.28 -25.55
CA LYS A 359 -21.35 -0.10 -27.01
C LYS A 359 -21.14 -1.43 -27.74
N ALA A 360 -20.20 -2.25 -27.28
CA ALA A 360 -19.86 -3.52 -27.94
C ALA A 360 -21.00 -4.55 -27.94
N VAL A 361 -21.92 -4.48 -26.96
CA VAL A 361 -23.11 -5.34 -26.92
C VAL A 361 -24.32 -4.73 -27.63
N GLY A 362 -24.17 -3.57 -28.27
CA GLY A 362 -25.24 -2.88 -29.01
C GLY A 362 -26.17 -2.04 -28.14
N LEU A 363 -25.75 -1.67 -26.92
CA LEU A 363 -26.61 -0.90 -26.00
C LEU A 363 -26.94 0.51 -26.54
N PHE A 364 -26.21 1.02 -27.53
CA PHE A 364 -26.45 2.36 -28.08
C PHE A 364 -26.95 2.34 -29.53
N ASP A 365 -27.51 1.21 -29.98
CA ASP A 365 -27.90 1.04 -31.40
C ASP A 365 -29.29 1.61 -31.71
N THR A 366 -30.21 1.63 -30.76
CA THR A 366 -31.54 2.28 -30.91
C THR A 366 -32.04 2.87 -29.59
N VAL A 367 -32.61 4.07 -29.61
CA VAL A 367 -33.08 4.79 -28.39
C VAL A 367 -34.18 3.99 -27.65
N ASP A 368 -35.12 3.42 -28.39
CA ASP A 368 -36.29 2.73 -27.82
C ASP A 368 -35.93 1.45 -27.04
N GLN A 369 -34.85 0.76 -27.43
CA GLN A 369 -34.38 -0.43 -26.70
C GLN A 369 -33.78 -0.08 -25.34
N VAL A 370 -33.26 1.13 -25.18
CA VAL A 370 -32.52 1.49 -23.97
C VAL A 370 -33.43 1.97 -22.85
N VAL A 371 -34.47 2.74 -23.19
CA VAL A 371 -35.48 3.21 -22.21
C VAL A 371 -36.25 2.04 -21.59
N ALA A 372 -36.29 0.87 -22.26
CA ALA A 372 -36.88 -0.35 -21.70
C ALA A 372 -35.93 -1.16 -20.80
N SER A 373 -34.65 -0.76 -20.70
CA SER A 373 -33.57 -1.49 -20.00
C SER A 373 -32.84 -0.66 -18.94
N ALA A 374 -33.24 0.60 -18.75
CA ALA A 374 -32.72 1.57 -17.78
C ALA A 374 -33.86 2.05 -16.89
#